data_AF-A0A7J6X658-F1
#
_entry.id   AF-A0A7J6X658-F1
#
_cell.length_a   1.000
_cell.length_b   1.000
_cell.length_c   1.000
_cell.angle_alpha   90.00
_cell.angle_beta   90.00
_cell.angle_gamma   90.00
#
_symmetry.space_group_name_H-M   'P 1'
#
loop_
_entity.id
_entity.type
_entity.pdbx_description
1 polymer ?
#
loop_
_entity_poly.entity_id
_entity_poly.type
_entity_poly.pdbx_seq_one_letter_code
_entity_poly.pdbx_strand_id
1 'polypeptide(L)'
;MFLSCFTAKLNLICSDFPITTSTSSLTTLHLDGYFDLEDISHVAEDFGKQYQYYPLAVLHPSSVSDIATTINHIFHMGPYSELTVAARGHGHSTHGQSQAYNGLVIKMESLSTPEMKVHYMAGKVSFIDVSSGELWINVLHESLKYGLTPKSWTDYLYLTVGGTLSNAGISGQAFKHGPQISNVYQLEVVTGKGEVKLCSEKQNPDLFYAVLGGLGQFGIITRARIALQPAPKMVKWIRVVYTDFLMFTKDQEHLISSKNTFDYVEGFVVINRTGIFNNWRSSFKPRDSVGANQFNADQSVGKTLFCLEIAKYFNPNKADIANEEVEILLSQLNFSPSTLFLSEVWDNRTSAVIPDEEIFYIVAFLSSALPSGKGIRSLEHMVNQNRRILEFCQRRHIGMKQYLAHYTSQRGWQSHFGAQWKTFIKRKSCYDPLAILAPGQKIFKKATPLS
;
A
#
# COMPACT_ATOMS: atom_id res chain seq x y z
N MET A 1 51.56 -3.50 32.87
CA MET A 1 51.04 -2.15 32.62
C MET A 1 50.96 -1.95 31.11
N PHE A 2 49.75 -1.90 30.54
CA PHE A 2 49.50 -1.38 29.19
C PHE A 2 48.09 -0.77 29.22
N LEU A 3 47.94 0.41 28.65
CA LEU A 3 46.72 1.21 28.75
C LEU A 3 45.82 0.92 27.54
N SER A 4 44.56 0.52 27.77
CA SER A 4 43.53 0.43 26.73
C SER A 4 42.34 1.32 27.10
N CYS A 5 42.29 2.51 26.51
CA CYS A 5 41.20 3.46 26.73
C CYS A 5 39.95 3.01 25.98
N PHE A 6 38.97 2.46 26.70
CA PHE A 6 37.65 2.16 26.14
C PHE A 6 36.74 3.39 26.18
N THR A 7 36.43 3.96 25.02
CA THR A 7 35.37 4.98 24.87
C THR A 7 34.00 4.31 24.88
N ALA A 8 33.52 3.93 26.07
CA ALA A 8 32.16 3.41 26.26
C ALA A 8 31.15 4.57 26.23
N LYS A 9 30.28 4.61 25.22
CA LYS A 9 29.14 5.56 25.20
C LYS A 9 28.03 5.03 26.11
N LEU A 10 28.12 5.30 27.41
CA LEU A 10 27.00 5.06 28.33
C LEU A 10 25.83 5.97 27.94
N ASN A 11 24.69 5.37 27.62
CA ASN A 11 23.42 6.08 27.60
C ASN A 11 22.97 6.31 29.06
N LEU A 12 23.57 7.29 29.72
CA LEU A 12 22.98 7.88 30.92
C LEU A 12 21.66 8.54 30.52
N ILE A 13 20.57 8.11 31.15
CA ILE A 13 19.27 8.78 31.02
C ILE A 13 19.35 10.05 31.86
N CYS A 14 19.85 11.13 31.26
CA CYS A 14 19.64 12.46 31.79
C CYS A 14 18.18 12.85 31.51
N SER A 15 17.37 12.85 32.57
CA SER A 15 16.29 13.82 32.71
C SER A 15 16.83 15.24 32.48
N ASP A 16 15.93 16.18 32.18
CA ASP A 16 16.23 17.60 31.91
C ASP A 16 16.72 17.92 30.49
N PHE A 17 16.04 17.38 29.47
CA PHE A 17 15.78 18.20 28.29
C PHE A 17 14.71 19.24 28.63
N PRO A 18 14.87 20.53 28.29
CA PRO A 18 13.85 21.53 28.53
C PRO A 18 12.61 21.20 27.70
N ILE A 19 11.47 21.02 28.38
CA ILE A 19 10.15 20.84 27.78
C ILE A 19 9.85 22.11 26.96
N THR A 20 10.05 22.03 25.64
CA THR A 20 10.00 23.21 24.76
C THR A 20 8.58 23.74 24.65
N THR A 21 8.44 25.06 24.52
CA THR A 21 7.17 25.81 24.53
C THR A 21 6.14 25.36 23.48
N SER A 22 6.59 24.62 22.46
CA SER A 22 5.73 23.90 21.51
C SER A 22 4.86 22.83 22.20
N THR A 23 5.45 21.97 23.03
CA THR A 23 4.73 20.87 23.73
C THR A 23 3.67 21.39 24.67
N SER A 24 3.99 22.37 25.52
CA SER A 24 3.04 22.97 26.47
C SER A 24 1.85 23.61 25.76
N SER A 25 2.04 24.15 24.55
CA SER A 25 0.95 24.70 23.74
C SER A 25 0.05 23.63 23.09
N LEU A 26 0.56 22.42 22.85
CA LEU A 26 -0.24 21.29 22.35
C LEU A 26 -1.10 20.71 23.47
N THR A 27 -0.53 20.53 24.67
CA THR A 27 -1.26 20.02 25.85
C THR A 27 -2.35 20.95 26.36
N THR A 28 -2.39 22.22 25.92
CA THR A 28 -3.48 23.16 26.22
C THR A 28 -4.64 23.13 25.22
N LEU A 29 -4.58 22.30 24.16
CA LEU A 29 -5.70 22.16 23.22
C LEU A 29 -6.85 21.36 23.86
N HIS A 30 -8.07 21.88 23.74
CA HIS A 30 -9.28 21.14 24.09
C HIS A 30 -9.60 20.14 22.96
N LEU A 31 -9.42 18.86 23.26
CA LEU A 31 -9.61 17.73 22.34
C LEU A 31 -10.62 16.73 22.93
N ASP A 32 -11.30 15.99 22.07
CA ASP A 32 -12.07 14.79 22.43
C ASP A 32 -11.12 13.59 22.70
N GLY A 33 -9.95 13.62 22.07
CA GLY A 33 -8.83 12.69 22.25
C GLY A 33 -7.74 13.21 23.18
N TYR A 34 -6.51 12.68 23.04
CA TYR A 34 -5.36 13.10 23.86
C TYR A 34 -4.03 13.01 23.10
N PHE A 35 -3.01 13.68 23.64
CA PHE A 35 -1.62 13.51 23.25
C PHE A 35 -0.92 12.54 24.22
N ASP A 36 -0.26 11.50 23.68
CA ASP A 36 0.73 10.70 24.38
C ASP A 36 2.13 11.33 24.16
N LEU A 37 2.90 11.39 25.24
CA LEU A 37 4.27 11.94 25.31
C LEU A 37 5.29 10.89 25.79
N GLU A 38 4.84 9.70 26.19
CA GLU A 38 5.65 8.69 26.87
C GLU A 38 5.80 7.40 26.03
N ASP A 39 4.72 6.72 25.62
CA ASP A 39 4.83 5.57 24.68
C ASP A 39 4.80 6.03 23.22
N ILE A 40 5.80 6.83 22.87
CA ILE A 40 6.07 7.25 21.50
C ILE A 40 6.88 6.20 20.70
N SER A 41 7.22 5.06 21.33
CA SER A 41 8.16 4.08 20.79
C SER A 41 7.59 3.30 19.60
N HIS A 42 6.35 2.84 19.73
CA HIS A 42 5.68 1.97 18.75
C HIS A 42 5.30 2.69 17.44
N VAL A 43 5.31 4.03 17.43
CA VAL A 43 5.13 4.83 16.21
C VAL A 43 6.43 5.22 15.51
N ALA A 44 7.57 5.11 16.22
CA ALA A 44 8.89 5.46 15.68
C ALA A 44 9.44 4.42 14.70
N GLU A 45 8.94 3.17 14.68
CA GLU A 45 9.29 2.14 13.68
C GLU A 45 8.27 2.04 12.54
N ASP A 46 8.65 1.40 11.43
CA ASP A 46 7.74 0.96 10.35
C ASP A 46 8.02 -0.50 9.94
N PHE A 47 7.20 -1.07 9.04
CA PHE A 47 7.36 -2.45 8.57
C PHE A 47 8.71 -2.72 7.89
N GLY A 48 9.34 -1.70 7.30
CA GLY A 48 10.68 -1.82 6.74
C GLY A 48 11.79 -1.98 7.77
N LYS A 49 11.57 -1.53 9.02
CA LYS A 49 12.51 -1.64 10.16
C LYS A 49 13.93 -1.12 9.87
N GLN A 50 14.05 -0.17 8.96
CA GLN A 50 15.31 0.50 8.58
C GLN A 50 15.49 1.87 9.21
N TYR A 51 14.40 2.49 9.69
CA TYR A 51 14.38 3.87 10.19
C TYR A 51 13.61 3.96 11.49
N GLN A 52 14.19 4.65 12.47
CA GLN A 52 13.58 4.92 13.76
C GLN A 52 13.60 6.43 14.04
N TYR A 53 12.51 7.13 13.67
CA TYR A 53 12.35 8.56 13.90
C TYR A 53 11.33 8.81 15.01
N TYR A 54 11.83 9.03 16.22
CA TYR A 54 11.00 9.40 17.37
C TYR A 54 10.28 10.74 17.13
N PRO A 55 8.96 10.82 17.37
CA PRO A 55 8.24 12.07 17.39
C PRO A 55 8.45 12.81 18.71
N LEU A 56 7.85 13.99 18.81
CA LEU A 56 7.71 14.75 20.05
C LEU A 56 6.44 14.34 20.82
N ALA A 57 5.39 13.91 20.11
CA ALA A 57 4.12 13.45 20.69
C ALA A 57 3.35 12.54 19.71
N VAL A 58 2.36 11.80 20.21
CA VAL A 58 1.38 11.06 19.41
C VAL A 58 -0.04 11.56 19.73
N LEU A 59 -0.78 12.02 18.73
CA LEU A 59 -2.21 12.29 18.87
C LEU A 59 -2.99 10.99 18.72
N HIS A 60 -3.82 10.70 19.72
CA HIS A 60 -4.86 9.67 19.72
C HIS A 60 -6.20 10.42 19.56
N PRO A 61 -6.67 10.67 18.33
CA PRO A 61 -7.87 11.48 18.11
C PRO A 61 -9.14 10.67 18.41
N SER A 62 -10.05 11.21 19.21
CA SER A 62 -11.41 10.69 19.34
C SER A 62 -12.35 11.30 18.30
N SER A 63 -11.94 12.37 17.59
CA SER A 63 -12.75 12.94 16.51
C SER A 63 -11.92 13.57 15.37
N VAL A 64 -12.60 13.86 14.26
CA VAL A 64 -12.04 14.66 13.16
C VAL A 64 -11.75 16.10 13.61
N SER A 65 -12.43 16.59 14.64
CA SER A 65 -12.16 17.90 15.25
C SER A 65 -10.78 17.96 15.88
N ASP A 66 -10.31 16.86 16.49
CA ASP A 66 -8.97 16.81 17.10
C ASP A 66 -7.87 16.99 16.06
N ILE A 67 -8.01 16.28 14.94
CA ILE A 67 -7.08 16.36 13.79
C ILE A 67 -7.12 17.78 13.22
N ALA A 68 -8.33 18.33 12.96
CA ALA A 68 -8.50 19.68 12.43
C ALA A 68 -7.87 20.75 13.34
N THR A 69 -8.20 20.72 14.64
CA THR A 69 -7.71 21.65 15.67
C THR A 69 -6.19 21.57 15.80
N THR A 70 -5.62 20.36 15.84
CA THR A 70 -4.18 20.17 15.98
C THR A 70 -3.40 20.65 14.76
N ILE A 71 -3.86 20.35 13.53
CA ILE A 71 -3.23 20.90 12.32
C ILE A 71 -3.39 22.43 12.27
N ASN A 72 -4.56 22.96 12.64
CA ASN A 72 -4.81 24.40 12.63
C ASN A 72 -3.93 25.17 13.63
N HIS A 73 -3.69 24.61 14.81
CA HIS A 73 -2.75 25.15 15.80
C HIS A 73 -1.32 25.18 15.27
N ILE A 74 -0.83 24.07 14.73
CA ILE A 74 0.52 23.96 14.14
C ILE A 74 0.68 24.86 12.91
N PHE A 75 -0.40 25.11 12.17
CA PHE A 75 -0.45 26.09 11.08
C PHE A 75 -0.33 27.54 11.58
N HIS A 76 -1.06 27.91 12.64
CA HIS A 76 -1.00 29.24 13.23
C HIS A 76 0.32 29.56 13.96
N MET A 77 1.12 28.56 14.35
CA MET A 77 2.53 28.80 14.74
C MET A 77 3.40 29.35 13.60
N GLY A 78 2.96 29.23 12.35
CA GLY A 78 3.64 29.78 11.18
C GLY A 78 4.96 29.08 10.83
N PRO A 79 5.80 29.73 9.98
CA PRO A 79 7.01 29.13 9.42
C PRO A 79 8.17 28.97 10.40
N TYR A 80 8.13 29.65 11.55
CA TYR A 80 9.21 29.59 12.57
C TYR A 80 9.14 28.34 13.47
N SER A 81 8.01 27.62 13.46
CA SER A 81 7.86 26.35 14.19
C SER A 81 8.34 25.19 13.32
N GLU A 82 9.20 24.32 13.85
CA GLU A 82 9.65 23.12 13.13
C GLU A 82 8.64 21.94 13.16
N LEU A 83 7.54 22.05 13.93
CA LEU A 83 6.58 20.95 14.09
C LEU A 83 5.96 20.49 12.77
N THR A 84 6.21 19.23 12.41
CA THR A 84 5.60 18.52 11.28
C THR A 84 4.67 17.43 11.77
N VAL A 85 3.80 16.91 10.90
CA VAL A 85 2.76 15.93 11.27
C VAL A 85 2.70 14.78 10.27
N ALA A 86 2.77 13.54 10.75
CA ALA A 86 2.54 12.33 9.96
C ALA A 86 1.26 11.63 10.40
N ALA A 87 0.32 11.41 9.47
CA ALA A 87 -0.78 10.47 9.71
C ALA A 87 -0.26 9.03 9.59
N ARG A 88 -0.55 8.21 10.60
CA ARG A 88 -0.12 6.81 10.71
C ARG A 88 -1.34 5.90 10.81
N GLY A 89 -1.60 5.13 9.76
CA GLY A 89 -2.33 3.86 9.85
C GLY A 89 -1.39 2.73 10.28
N HIS A 90 -1.61 1.52 9.77
CA HIS A 90 -1.02 0.24 10.24
C HIS A 90 0.51 0.05 10.04
N GLY A 91 1.33 1.10 10.18
CA GLY A 91 2.79 1.04 10.21
C GLY A 91 3.49 0.56 8.94
N HIS A 92 2.76 0.18 7.89
CA HIS A 92 3.28 -0.62 6.77
C HIS A 92 4.14 0.15 5.73
N SER A 93 4.66 1.31 6.11
CA SER A 93 5.72 2.03 5.38
C SER A 93 7.06 1.29 5.49
N THR A 94 8.04 1.67 4.68
CA THR A 94 9.33 0.96 4.58
C THR A 94 10.57 1.85 4.73
N HIS A 95 10.41 3.18 4.63
CA HIS A 95 11.50 4.17 4.60
C HIS A 95 11.21 5.40 5.48
N GLY A 96 10.36 5.23 6.50
CA GLY A 96 9.95 6.25 7.46
C GLY A 96 8.81 7.15 6.98
N GLN A 97 8.07 6.79 5.92
CA GLN A 97 7.04 7.68 5.34
C GLN A 97 5.92 8.06 6.33
N SER A 98 5.56 7.18 7.25
CA SER A 98 4.54 7.37 8.31
C SER A 98 5.12 7.78 9.67
N GLN A 99 6.32 8.37 9.69
CA GLN A 99 7.01 8.87 10.89
C GLN A 99 7.25 10.39 10.79
N ALA A 100 7.41 11.07 11.93
CA ALA A 100 7.66 12.51 12.01
C ALA A 100 8.70 12.83 13.10
N TYR A 101 9.98 12.91 12.73
CA TYR A 101 11.08 13.22 13.65
C TYR A 101 10.86 14.56 14.38
N ASN A 102 10.87 14.55 15.72
CA ASN A 102 10.56 15.69 16.59
C ASN A 102 9.22 16.41 16.25
N GLY A 103 8.31 15.73 15.54
CA GLY A 103 6.99 16.22 15.15
C GLY A 103 5.87 15.48 15.86
N LEU A 104 4.68 15.48 15.26
CA LEU A 104 3.52 14.74 15.74
C LEU A 104 3.26 13.52 14.85
N VAL A 105 2.94 12.38 15.45
CA VAL A 105 2.27 11.28 14.74
C VAL A 105 0.79 11.28 15.11
N ILE A 106 -0.11 11.21 14.13
CA ILE A 106 -1.56 11.03 14.37
C ILE A 106 -1.90 9.56 14.14
N LYS A 107 -2.35 8.88 15.20
CA LYS A 107 -2.69 7.45 15.20
C LYS A 107 -4.08 7.26 14.61
N MET A 108 -4.17 7.09 13.29
CA MET A 108 -5.44 7.05 12.56
C MET A 108 -6.33 5.87 12.95
N GLU A 109 -5.75 4.75 13.38
CA GLU A 109 -6.48 3.59 13.92
C GLU A 109 -7.15 3.85 15.28
N SER A 110 -6.84 4.98 15.94
CA SER A 110 -7.56 5.43 17.13
C SER A 110 -8.72 6.38 16.82
N LEU A 111 -8.86 6.84 15.56
CA LEU A 111 -9.90 7.79 15.15
C LEU A 111 -11.30 7.16 15.27
N SER A 112 -12.00 7.51 16.35
CA SER A 112 -13.41 7.16 16.51
C SER A 112 -14.25 7.89 15.44
N THR A 113 -15.08 7.12 14.74
CA THR A 113 -16.00 7.61 13.71
C THR A 113 -17.36 6.94 13.88
N PRO A 114 -18.43 7.46 13.27
CA PRO A 114 -19.66 6.68 13.06
C PRO A 114 -19.36 5.31 12.43
N GLU A 115 -20.20 4.32 12.73
CA GLU A 115 -20.08 2.96 12.21
C GLU A 115 -20.02 2.93 10.67
N MET A 116 -19.32 1.92 10.14
CA MET A 116 -19.23 1.67 8.70
C MET A 116 -20.62 1.54 8.07
N LYS A 117 -20.93 2.42 7.11
CA LYS A 117 -22.29 2.53 6.57
C LYS A 117 -22.35 2.01 5.14
N VAL A 118 -22.89 0.81 4.98
CA VAL A 118 -23.15 0.21 3.67
C VAL A 118 -24.44 0.80 3.08
N HIS A 119 -24.32 1.34 1.88
CA HIS A 119 -25.42 1.88 1.08
C HIS A 119 -25.70 0.96 -0.11
N TYR A 120 -26.65 0.05 0.06
CA TYR A 120 -27.21 -0.76 -1.03
C TYR A 120 -28.45 -0.07 -1.63
N MET A 121 -28.52 -0.01 -2.96
CA MET A 121 -29.70 0.45 -3.70
C MET A 121 -29.84 -0.35 -5.00
N ALA A 122 -30.96 -1.06 -5.17
CA ALA A 122 -31.25 -1.80 -6.39
C ALA A 122 -31.25 -0.88 -7.62
N GLY A 123 -30.58 -1.29 -8.71
CA GLY A 123 -30.43 -0.49 -9.93
C GLY A 123 -29.51 0.73 -9.81
N LYS A 124 -28.77 0.88 -8.69
CA LYS A 124 -27.82 1.98 -8.47
C LYS A 124 -26.47 1.45 -7.98
N VAL A 125 -25.47 2.31 -8.07
CA VAL A 125 -24.12 2.06 -7.52
C VAL A 125 -24.22 1.90 -6.00
N SER A 126 -23.75 0.76 -5.49
CA SER A 126 -23.64 0.51 -4.05
C SER A 126 -22.26 0.92 -3.55
N PHE A 127 -22.16 1.39 -2.30
CA PHE A 127 -20.93 1.89 -1.70
C PHE A 127 -20.90 1.70 -0.19
N ILE A 128 -19.74 1.86 0.43
CA ILE A 128 -19.54 1.91 1.89
C ILE A 128 -18.86 3.22 2.29
N ASP A 129 -19.43 3.93 3.27
CA ASP A 129 -18.77 5.05 3.94
C ASP A 129 -17.99 4.50 5.15
N VAL A 130 -16.68 4.77 5.21
CA VAL A 130 -15.75 4.14 6.17
C VAL A 130 -14.64 5.11 6.63
N SER A 131 -14.13 4.91 7.85
CA SER A 131 -12.96 5.62 8.37
C SER A 131 -11.70 5.34 7.54
N SER A 132 -10.91 6.38 7.33
CA SER A 132 -9.54 6.29 6.79
C SER A 132 -8.59 5.44 7.65
N GLY A 133 -8.86 5.34 8.95
CA GLY A 133 -8.09 4.53 9.91
C GLY A 133 -8.44 3.05 9.87
N GLU A 134 -9.55 2.66 9.23
CA GLU A 134 -10.03 1.29 9.21
C GLU A 134 -9.18 0.40 8.28
N LEU A 135 -9.03 -0.87 8.66
CA LEU A 135 -8.31 -1.90 7.90
C LEU A 135 -9.19 -2.55 6.83
N TRP A 136 -8.65 -2.80 5.63
CA TRP A 136 -9.39 -3.41 4.53
C TRP A 136 -10.05 -4.76 4.87
N ILE A 137 -9.46 -5.56 5.77
CA ILE A 137 -10.07 -6.80 6.27
C ILE A 137 -11.41 -6.56 7.01
N ASN A 138 -11.55 -5.44 7.73
CA ASN A 138 -12.77 -5.07 8.43
C ASN A 138 -13.81 -4.51 7.45
N VAL A 139 -13.39 -3.68 6.48
CA VAL A 139 -14.24 -3.22 5.36
C VAL A 139 -14.86 -4.41 4.62
N LEU A 140 -14.06 -5.44 4.36
CA LEU A 140 -14.46 -6.69 3.72
C LEU A 140 -15.49 -7.46 4.57
N HIS A 141 -15.19 -7.66 5.85
CA HIS A 141 -16.11 -8.36 6.77
C HIS A 141 -17.44 -7.62 6.95
N GLU A 142 -17.44 -6.28 6.91
CA GLU A 142 -18.66 -5.48 6.98
C GLU A 142 -19.49 -5.58 5.70
N SER A 143 -18.88 -5.34 4.53
CA SER A 143 -19.61 -5.36 3.25
C SER A 143 -20.24 -6.73 2.96
N LEU A 144 -19.61 -7.81 3.42
CA LEU A 144 -20.10 -9.18 3.24
C LEU A 144 -21.40 -9.49 3.97
N LYS A 145 -21.71 -8.81 5.09
CA LYS A 145 -23.01 -8.93 5.77
C LYS A 145 -24.18 -8.55 4.85
N TYR A 146 -23.90 -7.72 3.84
CA TYR A 146 -24.85 -7.25 2.83
C TYR A 146 -24.71 -7.99 1.48
N GLY A 147 -23.87 -9.03 1.40
CA GLY A 147 -23.55 -9.73 0.15
C GLY A 147 -22.75 -8.89 -0.84
N LEU A 148 -22.00 -7.90 -0.35
CA LEU A 148 -21.22 -6.95 -1.15
C LEU A 148 -19.72 -7.05 -0.83
N THR A 149 -18.89 -6.57 -1.76
CA THR A 149 -17.43 -6.51 -1.61
C THR A 149 -16.87 -5.31 -2.40
N PRO A 150 -15.84 -4.59 -1.90
CA PRO A 150 -15.06 -3.68 -2.73
C PRO A 150 -14.49 -4.35 -3.99
N LYS A 151 -14.27 -3.55 -5.04
CA LYS A 151 -13.83 -4.09 -6.34
C LYS A 151 -12.32 -4.31 -6.40
N SER A 152 -11.55 -3.29 -6.00
CA SER A 152 -10.09 -3.26 -5.97
C SER A 152 -9.52 -3.23 -4.54
N TRP A 153 -8.28 -3.69 -4.39
CA TRP A 153 -7.63 -4.14 -3.14
C TRP A 153 -6.10 -4.12 -3.22
N THR A 154 -5.48 -4.68 -2.20
CA THR A 154 -4.04 -4.98 -2.02
C THR A 154 -3.88 -6.43 -1.57
N ASP A 155 -2.75 -7.07 -1.90
CA ASP A 155 -2.45 -8.48 -1.56
C ASP A 155 -2.56 -8.76 -0.04
N TYR A 156 -2.32 -7.72 0.75
CA TYR A 156 -2.41 -7.74 2.20
C TYR A 156 -3.55 -6.82 2.67
N LEU A 157 -4.44 -7.36 3.51
CA LEU A 157 -5.68 -6.69 3.94
C LEU A 157 -5.59 -5.99 5.31
N TYR A 158 -4.50 -6.17 6.05
CA TYR A 158 -4.20 -5.42 7.28
C TYR A 158 -3.43 -4.13 6.92
N LEU A 159 -4.01 -3.37 6.01
CA LEU A 159 -3.58 -2.03 5.59
C LEU A 159 -4.78 -1.09 5.76
N THR A 160 -4.55 0.16 6.16
CA THR A 160 -5.65 1.11 6.34
C THR A 160 -6.12 1.73 5.02
N VAL A 161 -7.42 2.04 4.94
CA VAL A 161 -8.05 2.69 3.78
C VAL A 161 -7.31 3.98 3.39
N GLY A 162 -7.03 4.88 4.34
CA GLY A 162 -6.30 6.11 4.07
C GLY A 162 -4.84 5.88 3.66
N GLY A 163 -4.21 4.81 4.14
CA GLY A 163 -2.83 4.45 3.82
C GLY A 163 -2.65 3.97 2.37
N THR A 164 -3.54 3.08 1.89
CA THR A 164 -3.46 2.59 0.51
C THR A 164 -3.93 3.64 -0.50
N LEU A 165 -5.00 4.40 -0.18
CA LEU A 165 -5.49 5.50 -1.01
C LEU A 165 -4.49 6.66 -1.15
N SER A 166 -3.61 6.86 -0.15
CA SER A 166 -2.50 7.81 -0.26
C SER A 166 -1.39 7.37 -1.24
N ASN A 167 -1.44 6.12 -1.75
CA ASN A 167 -0.44 5.55 -2.64
C ASN A 167 -1.05 5.13 -4.00
N ALA A 168 -1.88 4.09 -4.01
CA ALA A 168 -2.73 3.67 -5.14
C ALA A 168 -3.70 2.56 -4.72
N GLY A 169 -3.18 1.53 -4.03
CA GLY A 169 -3.90 0.30 -3.70
C GLY A 169 -4.08 -0.59 -4.93
N ILE A 170 -3.21 -1.60 -5.03
CA ILE A 170 -2.99 -2.45 -6.20
C ILE A 170 -2.66 -3.87 -5.72
N SER A 171 -3.04 -4.89 -6.50
CA SER A 171 -2.70 -6.31 -6.35
C SER A 171 -2.71 -6.96 -7.75
N GLY A 172 -2.98 -8.26 -7.87
CA GLY A 172 -3.82 -8.83 -8.95
C GLY A 172 -5.15 -8.10 -9.11
N GLN A 173 -5.44 -7.18 -8.21
CA GLN A 173 -6.20 -5.98 -8.42
C GLN A 173 -5.38 -4.99 -9.28
N ALA A 174 -5.18 -5.29 -10.59
CA ALA A 174 -4.47 -4.48 -11.62
C ALA A 174 -4.95 -4.32 -13.14
N PHE A 175 -6.09 -4.81 -13.70
CA PHE A 175 -6.57 -4.49 -15.11
C PHE A 175 -8.06 -4.11 -15.52
N LYS A 176 -9.12 -4.08 -14.68
CA LYS A 176 -10.58 -4.17 -15.06
C LYS A 176 -11.60 -3.16 -14.43
N HIS A 177 -11.24 -2.31 -13.47
CA HIS A 177 -12.13 -1.62 -12.49
C HIS A 177 -11.65 -0.25 -11.93
N GLY A 178 -10.51 0.31 -12.33
CA GLY A 178 -9.75 1.38 -11.64
C GLY A 178 -9.11 0.99 -10.27
N PRO A 179 -7.83 1.30 -9.93
CA PRO A 179 -7.17 0.94 -8.64
C PRO A 179 -7.96 1.38 -7.41
N GLN A 180 -7.54 1.05 -6.17
CA GLN A 180 -8.34 1.45 -4.99
C GLN A 180 -8.65 2.96 -5.00
N ILE A 181 -7.68 3.79 -5.42
CA ILE A 181 -7.86 5.24 -5.63
C ILE A 181 -8.96 5.61 -6.65
N SER A 182 -9.23 4.79 -7.65
CA SER A 182 -10.27 5.00 -8.67
C SER A 182 -11.61 4.33 -8.31
N ASN A 183 -11.66 3.54 -7.24
CA ASN A 183 -12.90 2.99 -6.66
C ASN A 183 -13.43 3.85 -5.49
N VAL A 184 -13.13 5.15 -5.49
CA VAL A 184 -13.62 6.11 -4.49
C VAL A 184 -14.61 7.09 -5.13
N TYR A 185 -15.72 7.40 -4.46
CA TYR A 185 -16.69 8.40 -4.93
C TYR A 185 -16.67 9.71 -4.14
N GLN A 186 -16.14 9.69 -2.91
CA GLN A 186 -16.07 10.85 -2.04
C GLN A 186 -15.01 10.63 -0.96
N LEU A 187 -14.29 11.68 -0.58
CA LEU A 187 -13.34 11.72 0.52
C LEU A 187 -13.64 12.89 1.44
N GLU A 188 -13.38 12.70 2.72
CA GLU A 188 -13.32 13.74 3.74
C GLU A 188 -11.86 13.93 4.13
N VAL A 189 -11.38 15.17 4.17
CA VAL A 189 -9.96 15.50 4.25
C VAL A 189 -9.74 16.68 5.20
N VAL A 190 -8.83 16.54 6.15
CA VAL A 190 -8.24 17.67 6.90
C VAL A 190 -7.01 18.16 6.14
N THR A 191 -7.08 19.35 5.56
CA THR A 191 -5.94 19.97 4.84
C THR A 191 -4.81 20.40 5.80
N GLY A 192 -3.62 20.72 5.28
CA GLY A 192 -2.48 21.24 6.07
C GLY A 192 -2.71 22.61 6.73
N LYS A 193 -3.89 23.21 6.56
CA LYS A 193 -4.36 24.41 7.27
C LYS A 193 -5.33 24.07 8.43
N GLY A 194 -5.66 22.80 8.61
CA GLY A 194 -6.72 22.33 9.51
C GLY A 194 -8.14 22.47 8.96
N GLU A 195 -8.32 22.96 7.73
CA GLU A 195 -9.66 23.03 7.11
C GLU A 195 -10.16 21.61 6.78
N VAL A 196 -11.29 21.20 7.38
CA VAL A 196 -12.03 19.99 6.99
C VAL A 196 -12.76 20.25 5.67
N LYS A 197 -12.58 19.37 4.68
CA LYS A 197 -13.23 19.44 3.36
C LYS A 197 -13.82 18.11 2.96
N LEU A 198 -15.07 18.13 2.49
CA LEU A 198 -15.66 17.04 1.72
C LEU A 198 -15.31 17.26 0.24
N CYS A 199 -14.83 16.22 -0.45
CA CYS A 199 -14.40 16.31 -1.85
C CYS A 199 -14.74 15.06 -2.68
N SER A 200 -14.99 15.27 -3.97
CA SER A 200 -15.34 14.28 -4.99
C SER A 200 -15.07 14.88 -6.38
N GLU A 201 -15.31 14.12 -7.45
CA GLU A 201 -15.25 14.64 -8.83
C GLU A 201 -16.14 15.89 -9.08
N LYS A 202 -17.16 16.10 -8.24
CA LYS A 202 -18.16 17.18 -8.38
C LYS A 202 -18.07 18.26 -7.29
N GLN A 203 -17.20 18.09 -6.29
CA GLN A 203 -17.06 18.99 -5.14
C GLN A 203 -15.59 19.06 -4.73
N ASN A 204 -14.97 20.25 -4.75
CA ASN A 204 -13.53 20.38 -4.49
C ASN A 204 -12.63 19.40 -5.29
N PRO A 205 -12.84 19.21 -6.62
CA PRO A 205 -12.25 18.09 -7.37
C PRO A 205 -10.72 18.11 -7.42
N ASP A 206 -10.07 19.28 -7.41
CA ASP A 206 -8.60 19.32 -7.38
C ASP A 206 -8.02 18.77 -6.07
N LEU A 207 -8.74 18.89 -4.93
CA LEU A 207 -8.34 18.27 -3.67
C LEU A 207 -8.57 16.75 -3.70
N PHE A 208 -9.71 16.31 -4.24
CA PHE A 208 -10.04 14.89 -4.40
C PHE A 208 -8.96 14.16 -5.21
N TYR A 209 -8.65 14.66 -6.41
CA TYR A 209 -7.57 14.12 -7.25
C TYR A 209 -6.15 14.50 -6.76
N ALA A 210 -6.00 15.28 -5.68
CA ALA A 210 -4.70 15.53 -5.06
C ALA A 210 -4.36 14.48 -4.00
N VAL A 211 -5.30 14.14 -3.10
CA VAL A 211 -5.03 13.20 -2.00
C VAL A 211 -4.96 11.74 -2.46
N LEU A 212 -5.67 11.38 -3.53
CA LEU A 212 -5.58 10.07 -4.19
C LEU A 212 -4.20 9.91 -4.83
N GLY A 213 -3.40 8.97 -4.32
CA GLY A 213 -1.97 8.86 -4.65
C GLY A 213 -1.11 10.03 -4.16
N GLY A 214 -1.66 10.87 -3.27
CA GLY A 214 -1.07 12.15 -2.85
C GLY A 214 0.06 12.05 -1.82
N LEU A 215 0.47 10.85 -1.42
CA LEU A 215 1.53 10.59 -0.44
C LEU A 215 1.35 11.35 0.89
N GLY A 216 0.08 11.58 1.29
CA GLY A 216 -0.29 12.37 2.48
C GLY A 216 0.03 13.87 2.39
N GLN A 217 0.47 14.40 1.24
CA GLN A 217 1.07 15.74 1.15
C GLN A 217 0.08 16.90 1.20
N PHE A 218 -1.20 16.68 0.93
CA PHE A 218 -2.20 17.75 0.75
C PHE A 218 -3.26 17.75 1.85
N GLY A 219 -3.35 16.67 2.62
CA GLY A 219 -4.33 16.52 3.69
C GLY A 219 -4.33 15.10 4.23
N ILE A 220 -4.85 14.98 5.44
CA ILE A 220 -5.16 13.70 6.08
C ILE A 220 -6.57 13.33 5.66
N ILE A 221 -6.71 12.27 4.85
CA ILE A 221 -8.01 11.66 4.60
C ILE A 221 -8.54 11.17 5.95
N THR A 222 -9.77 11.53 6.32
CA THR A 222 -10.45 11.07 7.55
C THR A 222 -11.51 10.01 7.28
N ARG A 223 -12.23 10.14 6.16
CA ARG A 223 -13.32 9.24 5.77
C ARG A 223 -13.35 9.06 4.25
N ALA A 224 -13.73 7.88 3.78
CA ALA A 224 -13.81 7.54 2.36
C ALA A 224 -15.13 6.84 2.01
N ARG A 225 -15.62 7.07 0.79
CA ARG A 225 -16.76 6.37 0.18
C ARG A 225 -16.26 5.43 -0.90
N ILE A 226 -16.19 4.13 -0.60
CA ILE A 226 -15.62 3.10 -1.46
C ILE A 226 -16.72 2.40 -2.27
N ALA A 227 -16.45 2.16 -3.55
CA ALA A 227 -17.33 1.46 -4.47
C ALA A 227 -17.43 -0.04 -4.15
N LEU A 228 -18.66 -0.56 -4.13
CA LEU A 228 -18.96 -1.98 -3.92
C LEU A 228 -19.48 -2.65 -5.20
N GLN A 229 -19.40 -3.97 -5.22
CA GLN A 229 -20.07 -4.87 -6.16
C GLN A 229 -20.65 -6.09 -5.41
N PRO A 230 -21.55 -6.89 -6.03
CA PRO A 230 -21.99 -8.16 -5.45
C PRO A 230 -20.80 -9.07 -5.15
N ALA A 231 -20.75 -9.65 -3.96
CA ALA A 231 -19.71 -10.60 -3.58
C ALA A 231 -19.92 -11.96 -4.28
N PRO A 232 -18.92 -12.50 -4.98
CA PRO A 232 -18.95 -13.88 -5.45
C PRO A 232 -18.78 -14.84 -4.27
N LYS A 233 -19.49 -15.97 -4.30
CA LYS A 233 -19.46 -16.98 -3.21
C LYS A 233 -18.39 -18.06 -3.37
N MET A 234 -17.68 -18.13 -4.48
CA MET A 234 -16.60 -19.09 -4.70
C MET A 234 -15.49 -18.52 -5.59
N VAL A 235 -14.27 -19.00 -5.36
CA VAL A 235 -13.09 -18.69 -6.17
C VAL A 235 -12.46 -19.98 -6.66
N LYS A 236 -12.33 -20.12 -7.99
CA LYS A 236 -11.49 -21.17 -8.59
C LYS A 236 -10.11 -20.57 -8.82
N TRP A 237 -9.14 -20.96 -7.99
CA TRP A 237 -7.78 -20.42 -7.94
C TRP A 237 -6.80 -21.35 -8.65
N ILE A 238 -5.95 -20.80 -9.51
CA ILE A 238 -5.19 -21.55 -10.51
C ILE A 238 -3.75 -21.03 -10.57
N ARG A 239 -2.78 -21.96 -10.66
CA ARG A 239 -1.38 -21.66 -10.94
C ARG A 239 -0.88 -22.51 -12.10
N VAL A 240 -0.15 -21.90 -13.03
CA VAL A 240 0.50 -22.57 -14.16
C VAL A 240 1.94 -22.06 -14.35
N VAL A 241 2.81 -22.85 -14.98
CA VAL A 241 4.24 -22.50 -15.15
C VAL A 241 4.66 -22.40 -16.61
N TYR A 242 5.44 -21.36 -16.88
CA TYR A 242 6.20 -21.14 -18.10
C TYR A 242 7.70 -21.23 -17.81
N THR A 243 8.44 -21.76 -18.78
CA THR A 243 9.92 -21.75 -18.82
C THR A 243 10.46 -20.62 -19.69
N ASP A 244 9.63 -20.03 -20.55
CA ASP A 244 9.96 -18.90 -21.41
C ASP A 244 9.26 -17.62 -20.92
N PHE A 245 9.98 -16.50 -20.94
CA PHE A 245 9.47 -15.21 -20.46
C PHE A 245 8.51 -14.55 -21.44
N LEU A 246 8.75 -14.67 -22.75
CA LEU A 246 7.96 -14.00 -23.78
C LEU A 246 6.56 -14.64 -23.90
N MET A 247 6.46 -15.96 -23.77
CA MET A 247 5.16 -16.64 -23.69
C MET A 247 4.41 -16.27 -22.41
N PHE A 248 5.11 -16.21 -21.26
CA PHE A 248 4.52 -15.79 -19.99
C PHE A 248 3.95 -14.37 -20.05
N THR A 249 4.71 -13.39 -20.57
CA THR A 249 4.21 -12.02 -20.70
C THR A 249 3.09 -11.92 -21.71
N LYS A 250 3.25 -12.48 -22.92
CA LYS A 250 2.23 -12.44 -23.97
C LYS A 250 0.90 -13.05 -23.52
N ASP A 251 0.93 -14.13 -22.75
CA ASP A 251 -0.29 -14.77 -22.27
C ASP A 251 -0.94 -14.00 -21.11
N GLN A 252 -0.15 -13.31 -20.27
CA GLN A 252 -0.70 -12.29 -19.37
C GLN A 252 -1.34 -11.13 -20.15
N GLU A 253 -0.64 -10.57 -21.15
CA GLU A 253 -1.11 -9.48 -22.01
C GLU A 253 -2.44 -9.82 -22.72
N HIS A 254 -2.57 -11.05 -23.24
CA HIS A 254 -3.81 -11.58 -23.81
C HIS A 254 -4.94 -11.70 -22.78
N LEU A 255 -4.65 -12.20 -21.58
CA LEU A 255 -5.65 -12.32 -20.52
C LEU A 255 -6.14 -10.96 -20.01
N ILE A 256 -5.26 -9.95 -19.89
CA ILE A 256 -5.65 -8.64 -19.35
C ILE A 256 -6.40 -7.75 -20.37
N SER A 257 -6.11 -7.91 -21.66
CA SER A 257 -6.81 -7.18 -22.74
C SER A 257 -8.15 -7.82 -23.15
N SER A 258 -8.42 -9.06 -22.74
CA SER A 258 -9.64 -9.81 -23.09
C SER A 258 -10.87 -9.39 -22.28
N LYS A 259 -11.97 -9.01 -22.94
CA LYS A 259 -13.23 -8.60 -22.26
C LYS A 259 -13.86 -9.71 -21.41
N ASN A 260 -13.86 -10.94 -21.93
CA ASN A 260 -14.33 -12.13 -21.23
C ASN A 260 -13.08 -12.93 -20.85
N THR A 261 -12.73 -12.93 -19.57
CA THR A 261 -11.43 -13.39 -19.07
C THR A 261 -11.56 -13.86 -17.62
N PHE A 262 -10.43 -14.13 -16.97
CA PHE A 262 -10.35 -14.43 -15.56
C PHE A 262 -10.79 -13.25 -14.68
N ASP A 263 -11.06 -13.58 -13.43
CA ASP A 263 -11.22 -12.65 -12.33
C ASP A 263 -10.01 -12.76 -11.38
N TYR A 264 -8.80 -13.03 -11.89
CA TYR A 264 -7.49 -12.70 -11.31
C TYR A 264 -6.39 -12.95 -12.33
N VAL A 265 -5.39 -12.06 -12.35
CA VAL A 265 -4.11 -12.23 -13.06
C VAL A 265 -3.00 -11.52 -12.27
N GLU A 266 -2.04 -12.31 -11.80
CA GLU A 266 -0.68 -11.89 -11.44
C GLU A 266 0.33 -12.85 -12.06
N GLY A 267 1.61 -12.64 -11.77
CA GLY A 267 2.57 -13.73 -11.81
C GLY A 267 3.87 -13.41 -11.08
N PHE A 268 4.57 -14.45 -10.65
CA PHE A 268 5.78 -14.33 -9.85
C PHE A 268 6.96 -15.09 -10.47
N VAL A 269 8.17 -14.52 -10.33
CA VAL A 269 9.40 -15.05 -10.91
C VAL A 269 10.15 -15.90 -9.89
N VAL A 270 10.43 -17.15 -10.25
CA VAL A 270 11.03 -18.16 -9.38
C VAL A 270 12.45 -18.43 -9.85
N ILE A 271 13.43 -17.75 -9.25
CA ILE A 271 14.84 -17.85 -9.63
C ILE A 271 15.51 -18.97 -8.83
N ASN A 272 15.99 -20.00 -9.55
CA ASN A 272 16.88 -21.07 -9.06
C ASN A 272 16.38 -21.79 -7.77
N ARG A 273 15.06 -21.94 -7.61
CA ARG A 273 14.43 -22.67 -6.51
C ARG A 273 13.91 -24.04 -6.97
N THR A 274 14.37 -25.10 -6.29
CA THR A 274 13.85 -26.46 -6.46
C THR A 274 12.59 -26.70 -5.62
N GLY A 275 11.75 -27.66 -6.03
CA GLY A 275 10.67 -28.19 -5.19
C GLY A 275 9.44 -27.30 -5.02
N ILE A 276 9.24 -26.28 -5.87
CA ILE A 276 8.13 -25.32 -5.71
C ILE A 276 6.75 -25.98 -5.67
N PHE A 277 6.52 -27.04 -6.45
CA PHE A 277 5.27 -27.78 -6.45
C PHE A 277 4.96 -28.48 -5.12
N ASN A 278 5.97 -28.82 -4.33
CA ASN A 278 5.74 -29.38 -2.98
C ASN A 278 5.20 -28.30 -2.02
N ASN A 279 5.59 -27.04 -2.19
CA ASN A 279 5.03 -25.92 -1.43
C ASN A 279 3.60 -25.56 -1.87
N TRP A 280 3.20 -25.86 -3.11
CA TRP A 280 1.83 -25.63 -3.58
C TRP A 280 0.88 -26.77 -3.17
N ARG A 281 1.38 -28.01 -2.99
CA ARG A 281 0.57 -29.19 -2.63
C ARG A 281 -0.12 -29.13 -1.27
N SER A 282 0.21 -28.17 -0.41
CA SER A 282 -0.55 -27.87 0.81
C SER A 282 -1.91 -27.21 0.55
N SER A 283 -2.10 -26.62 -0.64
CA SER A 283 -3.20 -25.68 -0.92
C SER A 283 -3.80 -25.81 -2.32
N PHE A 284 -3.11 -26.48 -3.26
CA PHE A 284 -3.54 -26.75 -4.63
C PHE A 284 -3.33 -28.21 -5.00
N LYS A 285 -4.19 -28.73 -5.89
CA LYS A 285 -4.08 -30.08 -6.46
C LYS A 285 -3.63 -29.98 -7.93
N PRO A 286 -2.55 -30.65 -8.36
CA PRO A 286 -2.20 -30.72 -9.78
C PRO A 286 -3.22 -31.57 -10.54
N ARG A 287 -3.62 -31.12 -11.74
CA ARG A 287 -4.50 -31.88 -12.64
C ARG A 287 -3.85 -33.19 -13.11
N ASP A 288 -2.54 -33.15 -13.35
CA ASP A 288 -1.70 -34.34 -13.56
C ASP A 288 -0.63 -34.40 -12.47
N SER A 289 -0.77 -35.35 -11.55
CA SER A 289 0.21 -35.56 -10.46
C SER A 289 1.51 -36.20 -10.94
N VAL A 290 1.50 -36.94 -12.05
CA VAL A 290 2.66 -37.69 -12.57
C VAL A 290 3.54 -36.74 -13.39
N GLY A 291 2.98 -36.04 -14.37
CA GLY A 291 3.69 -35.03 -15.15
C GLY A 291 4.19 -33.87 -14.29
N ALA A 292 3.46 -33.45 -13.25
CA ALA A 292 3.96 -32.45 -12.30
C ALA A 292 5.20 -32.93 -11.53
N ASN A 293 5.25 -34.22 -11.15
CA ASN A 293 6.44 -34.81 -10.53
C ASN A 293 7.62 -34.89 -11.51
N GLN A 294 7.37 -35.33 -12.74
CA GLN A 294 8.40 -35.42 -13.78
C GLN A 294 8.97 -34.04 -14.12
N PHE A 295 8.12 -33.03 -14.37
CA PHE A 295 8.56 -31.65 -14.62
C PHE A 295 9.40 -31.09 -13.46
N ASN A 296 9.01 -31.34 -12.20
CA ASN A 296 9.79 -30.92 -11.04
C ASN A 296 11.14 -31.66 -10.91
N ALA A 297 11.29 -32.86 -11.48
CA ALA A 297 12.57 -33.55 -11.60
C ALA A 297 13.42 -33.00 -12.76
N ASP A 298 12.81 -32.70 -13.91
CA ASP A 298 13.50 -32.16 -15.10
C ASP A 298 14.00 -30.71 -14.90
N GLN A 299 13.34 -29.95 -14.01
CA GLN A 299 13.80 -28.63 -13.55
C GLN A 299 14.69 -28.68 -12.29
N SER A 300 15.21 -29.85 -11.91
CA SER A 300 16.12 -29.99 -10.74
C SER A 300 17.43 -29.20 -10.88
N VAL A 301 17.90 -29.00 -12.11
CA VAL A 301 18.93 -27.98 -12.42
C VAL A 301 18.26 -26.60 -12.36
N GLY A 302 18.45 -25.91 -11.24
CA GLY A 302 17.73 -24.67 -10.90
C GLY A 302 17.80 -23.60 -11.99
N LYS A 303 16.68 -23.42 -12.70
CA LYS A 303 16.44 -22.38 -13.70
C LYS A 303 15.54 -21.27 -13.14
N THR A 304 15.37 -20.21 -13.92
CA THR A 304 14.25 -19.27 -13.72
C THR A 304 12.97 -19.89 -14.28
N LEU A 305 11.89 -19.87 -13.49
CA LEU A 305 10.53 -20.21 -13.92
C LEU A 305 9.62 -19.00 -13.72
N PHE A 306 8.58 -18.89 -14.54
CA PHE A 306 7.57 -17.83 -14.44
C PHE A 306 6.23 -18.48 -14.12
N CYS A 307 5.63 -18.10 -13.00
CA CYS A 307 4.38 -18.67 -12.53
C CYS A 307 3.26 -17.66 -12.76
N LEU A 308 2.29 -18.02 -13.60
CA LEU A 308 1.07 -17.26 -13.82
C LEU A 308 0.05 -17.70 -12.77
N GLU A 309 -0.51 -16.73 -12.08
CA GLU A 309 -1.49 -16.93 -11.02
C GLU A 309 -2.81 -16.26 -11.42
N ILE A 310 -3.87 -17.04 -11.52
CA ILE A 310 -5.16 -16.62 -12.08
C ILE A 310 -6.32 -17.22 -11.29
N ALA A 311 -7.50 -16.61 -11.40
CA ALA A 311 -8.69 -17.11 -10.70
C ALA A 311 -9.98 -16.75 -11.44
N LYS A 312 -11.05 -17.51 -11.22
CA LYS A 312 -12.40 -17.22 -11.74
C LYS A 312 -13.39 -17.10 -10.60
N TYR A 313 -14.26 -16.10 -10.65
CA TYR A 313 -15.27 -15.87 -9.62
C TYR A 313 -16.64 -16.35 -10.05
N PHE A 314 -17.27 -17.11 -9.16
CA PHE A 314 -18.57 -17.72 -9.44
C PHE A 314 -19.41 -17.83 -8.18
N ASN A 315 -20.66 -18.24 -8.39
CA ASN A 315 -21.56 -18.68 -7.32
C ASN A 315 -21.83 -20.18 -7.55
N PRO A 316 -22.09 -20.98 -6.50
CA PRO A 316 -22.27 -22.43 -6.62
C PRO A 316 -23.27 -22.86 -7.71
N ASN A 317 -24.33 -22.09 -7.94
CA ASN A 317 -25.34 -22.32 -8.98
C ASN A 317 -24.90 -21.96 -10.41
N LYS A 318 -23.62 -21.66 -10.62
CA LYS A 318 -22.97 -21.43 -11.93
C LYS A 318 -21.63 -22.16 -12.06
N ALA A 319 -21.38 -23.18 -11.23
CA ALA A 319 -20.12 -23.92 -11.22
C ALA A 319 -19.76 -24.51 -12.59
N ASP A 320 -20.71 -25.13 -13.29
CA ASP A 320 -20.47 -25.77 -14.59
C ASP A 320 -20.10 -24.75 -15.67
N ILE A 321 -20.83 -23.63 -15.74
CA ILE A 321 -20.52 -22.51 -16.66
C ILE A 321 -19.12 -21.94 -16.36
N ALA A 322 -18.79 -21.76 -15.08
CA ALA A 322 -17.46 -21.29 -14.68
C ALA A 322 -16.35 -22.31 -15.01
N ASN A 323 -16.67 -23.62 -15.00
CA ASN A 323 -15.73 -24.66 -15.42
C ASN A 323 -15.51 -24.63 -16.94
N GLU A 324 -16.58 -24.51 -17.74
CA GLU A 324 -16.49 -24.36 -19.20
C GLU A 324 -15.70 -23.10 -19.60
N GLU A 325 -16.01 -21.94 -19.00
CA GLU A 325 -15.27 -20.70 -19.21
C GLU A 325 -13.78 -20.84 -18.87
N VAL A 326 -13.45 -21.52 -17.76
CA VAL A 326 -12.05 -21.74 -17.34
C VAL A 326 -11.30 -22.64 -18.32
N GLU A 327 -11.89 -23.74 -18.79
CA GLU A 327 -11.24 -24.62 -19.77
C GLU A 327 -11.06 -23.91 -21.13
N ILE A 328 -12.06 -23.12 -21.57
CA ILE A 328 -11.97 -22.29 -22.79
C ILE A 328 -10.84 -21.27 -22.67
N LEU A 329 -10.70 -20.59 -21.53
CA LEU A 329 -9.64 -19.61 -21.30
C LEU A 329 -8.27 -20.28 -21.20
N LEU A 330 -8.14 -21.39 -20.47
CA LEU A 330 -6.87 -22.13 -20.36
C LEU A 330 -6.41 -22.69 -21.71
N SER A 331 -7.34 -23.09 -22.60
CA SER A 331 -6.99 -23.62 -23.93
C SER A 331 -6.34 -22.62 -24.89
N GLN A 332 -6.35 -21.32 -24.54
CA GLN A 332 -5.73 -20.24 -25.31
C GLN A 332 -4.28 -19.94 -24.88
N LEU A 333 -3.80 -20.59 -23.82
CA LEU A 333 -2.52 -20.28 -23.16
C LEU A 333 -1.46 -21.36 -23.44
N ASN A 334 -0.20 -20.95 -23.33
CA ASN A 334 0.99 -21.67 -23.77
C ASN A 334 1.82 -22.20 -22.57
N PHE A 335 1.20 -22.35 -21.40
CA PHE A 335 1.85 -22.90 -20.20
C PHE A 335 2.19 -24.39 -20.36
N SER A 336 3.13 -24.90 -19.56
CA SER A 336 3.48 -26.33 -19.55
C SER A 336 2.30 -27.16 -19.02
N PRO A 337 1.62 -28.01 -19.81
CA PRO A 337 0.30 -28.56 -19.41
C PRO A 337 0.32 -29.40 -18.14
N SER A 338 1.43 -30.11 -17.88
CA SER A 338 1.69 -30.88 -16.66
C SER A 338 1.86 -30.02 -15.38
N THR A 339 1.80 -28.70 -15.50
CA THR A 339 1.99 -27.73 -14.41
C THR A 339 0.70 -27.01 -14.03
N LEU A 340 -0.46 -27.49 -14.46
CA LEU A 340 -1.76 -26.96 -14.07
C LEU A 340 -2.15 -27.38 -12.64
N PHE A 341 -2.03 -26.46 -11.71
CA PHE A 341 -2.48 -26.59 -10.31
C PHE A 341 -3.80 -25.85 -10.11
N LEU A 342 -4.78 -26.54 -9.56
CA LEU A 342 -6.14 -26.06 -9.33
C LEU A 342 -6.47 -26.13 -7.84
N SER A 343 -7.19 -25.13 -7.33
CA SER A 343 -7.84 -25.17 -6.02
C SER A 343 -9.20 -24.49 -6.10
N GLU A 344 -10.24 -25.16 -5.62
CA GLU A 344 -11.55 -24.54 -5.42
C GLU A 344 -11.63 -24.12 -3.95
N VAL A 345 -11.49 -22.83 -3.71
CA VAL A 345 -11.59 -22.26 -2.37
C VAL A 345 -13.08 -22.18 -2.04
N TRP A 346 -13.55 -23.21 -1.32
CA TRP A 346 -14.87 -23.22 -0.69
C TRP A 346 -14.91 -22.11 0.36
N ASP A 347 -15.85 -21.20 0.20
CA ASP A 347 -15.73 -19.90 0.85
C ASP A 347 -16.61 -19.70 2.08
N ASN A 348 -15.96 -19.24 3.14
CA ASN A 348 -16.55 -18.52 4.25
C ASN A 348 -15.73 -17.20 4.45
N ARG A 349 -15.76 -16.29 3.44
CA ARG A 349 -15.12 -14.95 3.29
C ARG A 349 -13.92 -14.79 2.30
N THR A 350 -14.24 -14.72 0.98
CA THR A 350 -13.72 -13.80 -0.09
C THR A 350 -12.25 -13.83 -0.61
N SER A 351 -11.80 -13.03 -1.60
CA SER A 351 -12.30 -12.58 -2.95
C SER A 351 -11.38 -11.48 -3.59
N ALA A 352 -11.63 -11.17 -4.87
CA ALA A 352 -11.63 -9.84 -5.54
C ALA A 352 -10.37 -9.40 -6.33
N VAL A 353 -10.52 -8.41 -7.26
CA VAL A 353 -9.57 -8.28 -8.42
C VAL A 353 -9.65 -7.08 -9.39
N ILE A 354 -8.71 -6.99 -10.36
CA ILE A 354 -8.88 -6.28 -11.63
C ILE A 354 -8.76 -4.72 -11.73
N PRO A 355 -7.68 -3.90 -11.51
CA PRO A 355 -7.46 -2.59 -12.28
C PRO A 355 -6.14 -1.68 -12.30
N ASP A 356 -5.63 -0.88 -13.30
CA ASP A 356 -5.86 -0.48 -14.74
C ASP A 356 -4.70 0.47 -15.36
N GLU A 357 -4.07 0.16 -16.52
CA GLU A 357 -3.65 0.98 -17.74
C GLU A 357 -3.65 -0.03 -18.92
N GLU A 358 -3.60 0.35 -20.23
CA GLU A 358 -3.88 -0.61 -21.33
C GLU A 358 -3.08 -1.93 -21.22
N ILE A 359 -1.74 -1.86 -21.06
CA ILE A 359 -0.92 -2.88 -20.41
C ILE A 359 0.30 -2.20 -19.76
N PHE A 360 0.51 -2.40 -18.44
CA PHE A 360 1.78 -2.08 -17.77
C PHE A 360 2.12 -3.09 -16.68
N TYR A 361 3.42 -3.28 -16.42
CA TYR A 361 3.91 -4.29 -15.48
C TYR A 361 4.32 -3.70 -14.13
N ILE A 362 3.87 -4.35 -13.06
CA ILE A 362 4.26 -4.07 -11.68
C ILE A 362 5.22 -5.16 -11.22
N VAL A 363 6.42 -4.75 -10.76
CA VAL A 363 7.51 -5.67 -10.41
C VAL A 363 7.95 -5.38 -8.97
N ALA A 364 7.52 -6.22 -8.03
CA ALA A 364 7.78 -6.06 -6.61
C ALA A 364 8.89 -7.03 -6.11
N PHE A 365 10.02 -6.48 -5.67
CA PHE A 365 11.10 -7.26 -5.03
C PHE A 365 10.85 -7.37 -3.52
N LEU A 366 9.96 -8.28 -3.13
CA LEU A 366 9.56 -8.52 -1.73
C LEU A 366 10.62 -9.31 -0.94
N SER A 367 11.79 -8.68 -0.71
CA SER A 367 12.96 -9.30 -0.07
C SER A 367 13.03 -9.05 1.45
N SER A 368 13.12 -10.12 2.24
CA SER A 368 13.33 -10.03 3.70
C SER A 368 14.77 -10.33 4.10
N ALA A 369 15.45 -9.36 4.71
CA ALA A 369 16.76 -9.56 5.32
C ALA A 369 16.64 -10.36 6.64
N LEU A 370 17.67 -11.14 6.99
CA LEU A 370 17.75 -11.81 8.30
C LEU A 370 18.61 -10.98 9.26
N PRO A 371 18.27 -10.84 10.56
CA PRO A 371 19.03 -10.02 11.52
C PRO A 371 20.51 -10.39 11.66
N SER A 372 20.85 -11.67 11.44
CA SER A 372 22.23 -12.19 11.44
C SER A 372 22.70 -12.67 10.04
N GLY A 373 21.96 -12.29 8.99
CA GLY A 373 22.21 -12.73 7.62
C GLY A 373 23.49 -12.14 7.05
N LYS A 374 24.39 -13.01 6.55
CA LYS A 374 25.60 -12.64 5.81
C LYS A 374 25.40 -12.80 4.30
N GLY A 375 26.19 -12.10 3.51
CA GLY A 375 26.15 -12.18 2.04
C GLY A 375 24.75 -11.88 1.50
N ILE A 376 24.22 -12.75 0.65
CA ILE A 376 22.90 -12.58 -0.02
C ILE A 376 21.70 -12.46 0.94
N ARG A 377 21.87 -12.73 2.24
CA ARG A 377 20.81 -12.60 3.27
C ARG A 377 20.93 -11.34 4.14
N SER A 378 21.91 -10.47 3.87
CA SER A 378 22.11 -9.21 4.60
C SER A 378 21.27 -8.07 3.99
N LEU A 379 20.89 -7.11 4.84
CA LEU A 379 20.20 -5.89 4.39
C LEU A 379 21.05 -5.10 3.39
N GLU A 380 22.35 -4.94 3.66
CA GLU A 380 23.29 -4.24 2.79
C GLU A 380 23.31 -4.82 1.37
N HIS A 381 23.32 -6.15 1.24
CA HIS A 381 23.29 -6.81 -0.06
C HIS A 381 21.99 -6.51 -0.82
N MET A 382 20.84 -6.56 -0.14
CA MET A 382 19.52 -6.30 -0.75
C MET A 382 19.37 -4.84 -1.18
N VAL A 383 19.77 -3.88 -0.33
CA VAL A 383 19.77 -2.45 -0.67
C VAL A 383 20.71 -2.16 -1.84
N ASN A 384 21.90 -2.78 -1.87
CA ASN A 384 22.85 -2.66 -2.98
C ASN A 384 22.34 -3.31 -4.28
N GLN A 385 21.62 -4.44 -4.18
CA GLN A 385 20.96 -5.09 -5.32
C GLN A 385 19.85 -4.19 -5.89
N ASN A 386 19.00 -3.62 -5.03
CA ASN A 386 17.94 -2.70 -5.43
C ASN A 386 18.53 -1.46 -6.12
N ARG A 387 19.59 -0.85 -5.58
CA ARG A 387 20.32 0.25 -6.23
C ARG A 387 20.83 -0.15 -7.63
N ARG A 388 21.44 -1.32 -7.78
CA ARG A 388 21.95 -1.82 -9.08
C ARG A 388 20.84 -2.04 -10.11
N ILE A 389 19.63 -2.42 -9.68
CA ILE A 389 18.45 -2.54 -10.55
C ILE A 389 18.00 -1.15 -11.03
N LEU A 390 17.89 -0.17 -10.12
CA LEU A 390 17.56 1.21 -10.48
C LEU A 390 18.58 1.82 -11.46
N GLU A 391 19.87 1.62 -11.20
CA GLU A 391 20.98 2.04 -12.08
C GLU A 391 21.00 1.30 -13.43
N PHE A 392 20.52 0.07 -13.49
CA PHE A 392 20.33 -0.64 -14.76
C PHE A 392 19.19 -0.01 -15.57
N CYS A 393 18.02 0.19 -14.95
CA CYS A 393 16.87 0.84 -15.61
C CYS A 393 17.24 2.22 -16.16
N GLN A 394 17.93 3.06 -15.35
CA GLN A 394 18.38 4.38 -15.77
C GLN A 394 19.36 4.32 -16.95
N ARG A 395 20.40 3.47 -16.90
CA ARG A 395 21.39 3.32 -17.99
C ARG A 395 20.84 2.68 -19.26
N ARG A 396 19.69 1.99 -19.18
CA ARG A 396 18.99 1.39 -20.32
C ARG A 396 17.79 2.21 -20.79
N HIS A 397 17.56 3.39 -20.20
CA HIS A 397 16.41 4.26 -20.47
C HIS A 397 15.05 3.56 -20.33
N ILE A 398 14.96 2.55 -19.46
CA ILE A 398 13.70 1.89 -19.10
C ILE A 398 12.88 2.91 -18.30
N GLY A 399 11.71 3.30 -18.83
CA GLY A 399 10.84 4.37 -18.30
C GLY A 399 10.16 4.12 -16.95
N MET A 400 10.72 3.22 -16.14
CA MET A 400 10.17 2.75 -14.86
C MET A 400 9.93 3.88 -13.86
N LYS A 401 8.83 3.78 -13.12
CA LYS A 401 8.50 4.59 -11.94
C LYS A 401 8.45 3.69 -10.70
N GLN A 402 9.03 4.14 -9.60
CA GLN A 402 8.94 3.41 -8.32
C GLN A 402 7.55 3.59 -7.70
N TYR A 403 6.84 2.49 -7.46
CA TYR A 403 5.73 2.48 -6.50
C TYR A 403 6.29 2.44 -5.07
N LEU A 404 5.56 3.00 -4.09
CA LEU A 404 6.03 3.20 -2.71
C LEU A 404 7.41 3.88 -2.63
N ALA A 405 7.60 4.91 -3.44
CA ALA A 405 8.86 5.64 -3.62
C ALA A 405 9.39 6.26 -2.31
N HIS A 406 10.72 6.42 -2.26
CA HIS A 406 11.45 6.85 -1.05
C HIS A 406 12.66 7.75 -1.39
N TYR A 407 12.51 8.65 -2.37
CA TYR A 407 13.61 9.54 -2.78
C TYR A 407 13.99 10.52 -1.66
N THR A 408 15.30 10.64 -1.39
CA THR A 408 15.85 11.51 -0.34
C THR A 408 16.11 12.95 -0.79
N SER A 409 15.75 13.32 -2.02
CA SER A 409 15.96 14.67 -2.56
C SER A 409 14.81 15.13 -3.46
N GLN A 410 14.54 16.44 -3.41
CA GLN A 410 13.52 17.08 -4.24
C GLN A 410 13.80 16.94 -5.75
N ARG A 411 15.08 16.87 -6.18
CA ARG A 411 15.45 16.57 -7.57
C ARG A 411 15.04 15.14 -7.98
N GLY A 412 15.16 14.17 -7.07
CA GLY A 412 14.66 12.80 -7.27
C GLY A 412 13.14 12.79 -7.46
N TRP A 413 12.41 13.46 -6.57
CA TRP A 413 10.95 13.60 -6.68
C TRP A 413 10.51 14.35 -7.94
N GLN A 414 11.17 15.45 -8.33
CA GLN A 414 10.93 16.13 -9.60
C GLN A 414 11.13 15.21 -10.81
N SER A 415 12.15 14.35 -10.79
CA SER A 415 12.40 13.37 -11.86
C SER A 415 11.35 12.24 -11.87
N HIS A 416 10.85 11.86 -10.69
CA HIS A 416 9.78 10.89 -10.53
C HIS A 416 8.44 11.42 -11.10
N PHE A 417 7.97 12.58 -10.62
CA PHE A 417 6.71 13.19 -11.09
C PHE A 417 6.80 13.75 -12.53
N GLY A 418 7.98 14.12 -13.02
CA GLY A 418 8.20 14.60 -14.38
C GLY A 418 7.32 15.81 -14.70
N ALA A 419 6.49 15.70 -15.75
CA ALA A 419 5.55 16.75 -16.15
C ALA A 419 4.57 17.15 -15.04
N GLN A 420 4.14 16.21 -14.18
CA GLN A 420 3.18 16.47 -13.11
C GLN A 420 3.77 17.22 -11.91
N TRP A 421 5.09 17.43 -11.86
CA TRP A 421 5.75 18.12 -10.74
C TRP A 421 5.22 19.54 -10.52
N LYS A 422 4.89 20.27 -11.59
CA LYS A 422 4.27 21.62 -11.49
C LYS A 422 2.89 21.56 -10.82
N THR A 423 2.07 20.58 -11.19
CA THR A 423 0.76 20.32 -10.58
C THR A 423 0.90 19.96 -9.10
N PHE A 424 1.88 19.11 -8.76
CA PHE A 424 2.18 18.68 -7.39
C PHE A 424 2.59 19.85 -6.49
N ILE A 425 3.48 20.73 -6.96
CA ILE A 425 3.84 21.98 -6.25
C ILE A 425 2.63 22.88 -6.06
N LYS A 426 1.82 23.12 -7.12
CA LYS A 426 0.62 23.97 -7.03
C LYS A 426 -0.33 23.46 -5.96
N ARG A 427 -0.63 22.15 -5.94
CA ARG A 427 -1.47 21.51 -4.92
C ARG A 427 -0.88 21.62 -3.52
N LYS A 428 0.44 21.47 -3.36
CA LYS A 428 1.10 21.67 -2.05
C LYS A 428 0.90 23.11 -1.56
N SER A 429 1.16 24.11 -2.41
CA SER A 429 0.94 25.52 -2.06
C SER A 429 -0.53 25.87 -1.78
N CYS A 430 -1.49 25.12 -2.32
CA CYS A 430 -2.91 25.34 -2.06
C CYS A 430 -3.35 24.76 -0.70
N TYR A 431 -2.91 23.54 -0.39
CA TYR A 431 -3.48 22.72 0.69
C TYR A 431 -2.57 22.49 1.90
N ASP A 432 -1.24 22.58 1.75
CA ASP A 432 -0.26 22.55 2.85
C ASP A 432 0.95 23.47 2.52
N PRO A 433 0.76 24.81 2.53
CA PRO A 433 1.77 25.76 2.08
C PRO A 433 2.99 25.87 3.01
N LEU A 434 2.87 25.44 4.27
CA LEU A 434 3.98 25.41 5.22
C LEU A 434 4.77 24.09 5.17
N ALA A 435 4.29 23.09 4.42
CA ALA A 435 4.83 21.73 4.37
C ALA A 435 4.90 21.05 5.75
N ILE A 436 3.77 21.09 6.47
CA ILE A 436 3.57 20.42 7.76
C ILE A 436 3.38 18.91 7.57
N LEU A 437 2.66 18.49 6.53
CA LEU A 437 2.13 17.13 6.39
C LEU A 437 3.09 16.13 5.73
N ALA A 438 3.11 14.92 6.30
CA ALA A 438 3.83 13.74 5.84
C ALA A 438 5.34 14.01 5.56
N PRO A 439 6.10 14.48 6.57
CA PRO A 439 7.52 14.84 6.43
C PRO A 439 8.40 13.64 6.04
N GLY A 440 8.04 12.42 6.45
CA GLY A 440 8.77 11.19 6.16
C GLY A 440 8.95 10.90 4.66
N GLN A 441 8.09 11.44 3.80
CA GLN A 441 8.20 11.36 2.34
C GLN A 441 9.38 12.15 1.76
N LYS A 442 9.93 13.13 2.49
CA LYS A 442 11.12 13.91 2.11
C LYS A 442 11.00 14.66 0.76
N ILE A 443 9.77 14.94 0.31
CA ILE A 443 9.45 15.69 -0.93
C ILE A 443 9.66 17.20 -0.73
N PHE A 444 9.12 17.72 0.37
CA PHE A 444 9.23 19.11 0.81
C PHE A 444 9.76 19.11 2.25
N LYS A 445 10.53 20.13 2.61
CA LYS A 445 10.88 20.42 4.01
C LYS A 445 9.87 21.41 4.57
N LYS A 446 9.60 21.40 5.89
CA LYS A 446 8.84 22.47 6.53
C LYS A 446 9.55 23.81 6.27
N ALA A 447 8.77 24.84 5.99
CA ALA A 447 9.28 26.11 5.47
C ALA A 447 9.93 27.00 6.55
N THR A 448 11.16 26.68 6.96
CA THR A 448 12.05 27.67 7.61
C THR A 448 12.23 28.85 6.65
N PRO A 449 12.04 30.12 7.08
CA PRO A 449 12.34 31.27 6.24
C PRO A 449 13.81 31.27 5.80
N LEU A 450 14.07 31.62 4.55
CA LEU A 450 15.43 31.92 4.09
C LEU A 450 15.83 33.27 4.71
N SER A 451 16.83 33.23 5.61
CA SER A 451 17.51 34.40 6.18
C SER A 451 18.52 35.01 5.20
#